data_AF-U6DZN0-F1
#
_entry.id   AF-U6DZN0-F1
#
_cell.length_a   1.000
_cell.length_b   1.000
_cell.length_c   1.000
_cell.angle_alpha   90.00
_cell.angle_beta   90.00
_cell.angle_gamma   90.00
#
_symmetry.space_group_name_H-M   'P 1'
#
loop_
_entity.id
_entity.type
_entity.pdbx_description
1 polymer ?
#
loop_
_entity_poly.entity_id
_entity_poly.type
_entity_poly.pdbx_seq_one_letter_code
_entity_poly.pdbx_strand_id
1 'polypeptide(L)'
;MNHDERFVFIAEWYDPNASLFRRYELLFYPGDGSVEMHDVKNHRTFLKRTKYDDLHLEDLFIGNKVNVFSRQLVLIDYGDQYTARQLGSRKEKTLALIKPDAVSKAGEIIEMINKTGFTITKLKMMMLSRKEAMDFHVDHQSRPFLNELIQFITSGPVIAMEVLREDAVCEWKRLLGPANSGMARTDAPESLRALFGTDGIRNAVHGPDSFASAAR
;
A
#
# COMPACT_ATOMS: atom_id res chain seq x y z
N MET A 1 12.13 -15.15 23.26
CA MET A 1 10.93 -15.08 22.39
C MET A 1 9.90 -16.05 22.96
N ASN A 2 8.69 -15.57 23.23
CA ASN A 2 7.65 -16.39 23.83
C ASN A 2 7.19 -17.43 22.79
N HIS A 3 7.39 -18.72 23.03
CA HIS A 3 7.12 -19.79 22.04
C HIS A 3 5.62 -19.94 21.72
N ASP A 4 4.76 -19.29 22.51
CA ASP A 4 3.30 -19.25 22.36
C ASP A 4 2.78 -17.95 21.74
N GLU A 5 3.66 -17.01 21.35
CA GLU A 5 3.22 -15.82 20.63
C GLU A 5 2.62 -16.23 19.29
N ARG A 6 1.41 -15.73 19.02
CA ARG A 6 0.68 -15.97 17.78
C ARG A 6 -0.09 -14.73 17.37
N PHE A 7 -0.25 -14.57 16.07
CA PHE A 7 -1.12 -13.56 15.49
C PHE A 7 -2.30 -14.23 14.81
N VAL A 8 -3.50 -13.73 15.08
CA VAL A 8 -4.75 -14.32 14.59
C VAL A 8 -5.45 -13.34 13.67
N PHE A 9 -5.82 -13.79 12.49
CA PHE A 9 -6.55 -13.02 11.48
C PHE A 9 -7.81 -13.76 11.08
N ILE A 10 -8.90 -13.01 10.85
CA ILE A 10 -10.03 -13.51 10.08
C ILE A 10 -9.65 -13.40 8.61
N ALA A 11 -9.58 -14.54 7.95
CA ALA A 11 -9.20 -14.67 6.55
C ALA A 11 -10.37 -15.20 5.72
N GLU A 12 -10.64 -14.57 4.58
CA GLU A 12 -11.67 -14.98 3.65
C GLU A 12 -11.05 -15.71 2.45
N TRP A 13 -11.66 -16.84 2.07
CA TRP A 13 -11.25 -17.65 0.94
C TRP A 13 -12.45 -17.94 0.04
N TYR A 14 -12.31 -17.72 -1.25
CA TYR A 14 -13.30 -18.18 -2.23
C TYR A 14 -13.06 -19.66 -2.55
N ASP A 15 -14.01 -20.52 -2.18
CA ASP A 15 -14.02 -21.95 -2.51
C ASP A 15 -14.63 -22.12 -3.91
N PRO A 16 -13.81 -22.40 -4.96
CA PRO A 16 -14.31 -22.49 -6.33
C PRO A 16 -15.21 -23.70 -6.55
N ASN A 17 -15.12 -24.75 -5.72
CA ASN A 17 -15.94 -25.96 -5.87
C ASN A 17 -17.34 -25.75 -5.29
N ALA A 18 -17.43 -25.02 -4.18
CA ALA A 18 -18.69 -24.72 -3.53
C ALA A 18 -19.29 -23.36 -3.96
N SER A 19 -18.56 -22.59 -4.78
CA SER A 19 -18.94 -21.26 -5.26
C SER A 19 -19.34 -20.29 -4.14
N LEU A 20 -18.63 -20.34 -3.01
CA LEU A 20 -18.94 -19.53 -1.83
C LEU A 20 -17.68 -19.03 -1.14
N PHE A 21 -17.83 -17.94 -0.38
CA PHE A 21 -16.78 -17.45 0.51
C PHE A 21 -16.83 -18.19 1.85
N ARG A 22 -15.67 -18.71 2.26
CA ARG A 22 -15.44 -19.29 3.59
C ARG A 22 -14.59 -18.34 4.40
N ARG A 23 -14.81 -18.34 5.72
CA ARG A 23 -13.99 -17.58 6.66
C ARG A 23 -13.27 -18.52 7.60
N TYR A 24 -11.99 -18.23 7.79
CA TYR A 24 -11.09 -18.96 8.66
C TYR A 24 -10.44 -18.02 9.66
N GLU A 25 -10.22 -18.49 10.88
CA GLU A 25 -9.18 -17.93 11.72
C GLU A 25 -7.85 -18.48 11.23
N LEU A 26 -6.99 -17.62 10.67
CA LEU A 26 -5.61 -17.94 10.34
C LEU A 26 -4.73 -17.53 11.53
N LEU A 27 -4.03 -18.49 12.10
CA LEU A 27 -3.07 -18.29 13.18
C LEU A 27 -1.68 -18.42 12.58
N PHE A 28 -0.82 -17.43 12.86
CA PHE A 28 0.60 -17.45 12.50
C PHE A 28 1.47 -17.41 13.75
N TYR A 29 2.47 -18.28 13.80
CA TYR A 29 3.39 -18.42 14.92
C TYR A 29 4.78 -17.89 14.51
N PRO A 30 5.12 -16.63 14.82
CA PRO A 30 6.40 -16.02 14.41
C PRO A 30 7.63 -16.74 14.98
N GLY A 31 7.49 -17.47 16.09
CA GLY A 31 8.60 -18.18 16.73
C GLY A 31 9.15 -19.36 15.91
N ASP A 32 8.31 -20.00 15.09
CA ASP A 32 8.71 -21.17 14.29
C ASP A 32 8.23 -21.14 12.83
N GLY A 33 7.54 -20.06 12.41
CA GLY A 33 7.01 -19.91 11.05
C GLY A 33 5.87 -20.87 10.72
N SER A 34 5.18 -21.42 11.73
CA SER A 34 4.04 -22.31 11.48
C SER A 34 2.72 -21.55 11.36
N VAL A 35 1.77 -22.18 10.67
CA VAL A 35 0.40 -21.68 10.49
C VAL A 35 -0.63 -22.73 10.90
N GLU A 36 -1.78 -22.25 11.39
CA GLU A 36 -2.94 -23.07 11.72
C GLU A 36 -4.21 -22.37 11.20
N MET A 37 -5.23 -23.12 10.77
CA MET A 37 -6.49 -22.54 10.32
C MET A 37 -7.71 -23.23 10.92
N HIS A 38 -8.63 -22.46 11.48
CA HIS A 38 -9.91 -22.95 12.02
C HIS A 38 -11.09 -22.37 11.23
N ASP A 39 -12.08 -23.18 10.90
CA ASP A 39 -13.32 -22.71 10.28
C ASP A 39 -14.14 -21.90 11.28
N VAL A 40 -14.42 -20.63 10.96
CA VAL A 40 -15.08 -19.70 11.89
C VAL A 40 -16.52 -20.13 12.19
N LYS A 41 -17.21 -20.72 11.22
CA LYS A 41 -18.64 -21.07 11.34
C LYS A 41 -18.84 -22.32 12.20
N ASN A 42 -17.98 -23.31 12.02
CA ASN A 42 -18.12 -24.63 12.62
C ASN A 42 -17.18 -24.86 13.80
N HIS A 43 -16.26 -23.93 14.07
CA HIS A 43 -15.21 -24.05 15.09
C HIS A 43 -14.41 -25.35 14.97
N ARG A 44 -14.12 -25.77 13.74
CA ARG A 44 -13.37 -27.00 13.45
C ARG A 44 -12.01 -26.66 12.87
N THR A 45 -10.99 -27.41 13.27
CA THR A 45 -9.68 -27.32 12.62
C THR A 45 -9.80 -27.66 11.14
N PHE A 46 -9.39 -26.72 10.30
CA PHE A 46 -9.30 -26.88 8.86
C PHE A 46 -7.87 -27.28 8.45
N LEU A 47 -6.88 -26.60 9.03
CA LEU A 47 -5.45 -26.90 8.89
C LEU A 47 -4.84 -26.98 10.28
N LYS A 48 -4.24 -28.12 10.64
CA LYS A 48 -3.47 -28.26 11.88
C LYS A 48 -2.19 -27.45 11.81
N ARG A 49 -1.65 -27.02 12.95
CA ARG A 49 -0.36 -26.29 13.04
C ARG A 49 0.71 -27.02 12.23
N THR A 50 1.13 -26.39 11.14
CA THR A 50 2.07 -26.93 10.17
C THR A 50 3.07 -25.85 9.80
N LYS A 51 4.35 -26.21 9.71
CA LYS A 51 5.39 -25.28 9.28
C LYS A 51 5.11 -24.75 7.87
N TYR A 52 5.24 -23.44 7.67
CA TYR A 52 4.97 -22.80 6.39
C TYR A 52 5.89 -21.58 6.20
N ASP A 53 7.03 -21.83 5.57
CA ASP A 53 8.12 -20.84 5.46
C ASP A 53 7.81 -19.69 4.48
N ASP A 54 6.77 -19.80 3.65
CA ASP A 54 6.42 -18.80 2.62
C ASP A 54 5.53 -17.65 3.13
N LEU A 55 5.24 -17.60 4.44
CA LEU A 55 4.45 -16.53 5.05
C LEU A 55 5.28 -15.79 6.10
N HIS A 56 5.42 -14.49 5.93
CA HIS A 56 6.22 -13.65 6.82
C HIS A 56 5.35 -12.68 7.60
N LEU A 57 5.87 -12.19 8.72
CA LEU A 57 5.17 -11.22 9.56
C LEU A 57 4.79 -9.93 8.80
N GLU A 58 5.60 -9.55 7.81
CA GLU A 58 5.34 -8.39 6.96
C GLU A 58 4.11 -8.55 6.05
N ASP A 59 3.72 -9.79 5.74
CA ASP A 59 2.52 -10.10 4.95
C ASP A 59 1.23 -9.99 5.78
N LEU A 60 1.33 -9.93 7.10
CA LEU A 60 0.20 -10.00 8.02
C LEU A 60 -0.39 -8.61 8.31
N PHE A 61 -1.19 -8.12 7.36
CA PHE A 61 -1.96 -6.89 7.52
C PHE A 61 -3.33 -6.97 6.82
N ILE A 62 -4.29 -6.19 7.32
CA ILE A 62 -5.66 -6.18 6.79
C ILE A 62 -5.69 -5.71 5.34
N GLY A 63 -6.39 -6.47 4.51
CA GLY A 63 -6.52 -6.30 3.07
C GLY A 63 -5.44 -7.01 2.25
N ASN A 64 -4.39 -7.58 2.86
CA ASN A 64 -3.41 -8.35 2.11
C ASN A 64 -4.00 -9.67 1.60
N LYS A 65 -3.47 -10.15 0.48
CA LYS A 65 -3.73 -11.50 -0.01
C LYS A 65 -2.52 -12.38 0.24
N VAL A 66 -2.68 -13.38 1.09
CA VAL A 66 -1.62 -14.32 1.44
C VAL A 66 -1.93 -15.70 0.88
N ASN A 67 -0.91 -16.45 0.49
CA ASN A 67 -1.07 -17.82 0.05
C ASN A 67 -0.77 -18.76 1.22
N VAL A 68 -1.64 -19.75 1.44
CA VAL A 68 -1.40 -20.83 2.39
C VAL A 68 -1.81 -22.14 1.73
N PHE A 69 -0.83 -23.01 1.43
CA PHE A 69 -1.04 -24.29 0.73
C PHE A 69 -1.98 -24.17 -0.49
N SER A 70 -1.61 -23.30 -1.44
CA SER A 70 -2.34 -23.02 -2.68
C SER A 70 -3.72 -22.36 -2.53
N ARG A 71 -4.07 -21.89 -1.34
CA ARG A 71 -5.28 -21.09 -1.10
C ARG A 71 -4.89 -19.62 -0.97
N GLN A 72 -5.43 -18.78 -1.84
CA GLN A 72 -5.28 -17.34 -1.73
C GLN A 72 -6.32 -16.80 -0.73
N LEU A 73 -5.84 -16.46 0.47
CA LEU A 73 -6.62 -15.94 1.57
C LEU A 73 -6.54 -14.43 1.60
N VAL A 74 -7.67 -13.74 1.78
CA VAL A 74 -7.70 -12.29 2.04
C VAL A 74 -7.82 -12.07 3.54
N LEU A 75 -6.86 -11.36 4.14
CA LEU A 75 -6.94 -11.00 5.57
C LEU A 75 -7.95 -9.86 5.74
N ILE A 76 -9.12 -10.11 6.32
CA ILE A 76 -10.23 -9.15 6.36
C ILE A 76 -10.42 -8.50 7.73
N ASP A 77 -10.00 -9.16 8.81
CA ASP A 77 -10.06 -8.61 10.17
C ASP A 77 -9.01 -9.26 11.08
N TYR A 78 -8.81 -8.70 12.27
CA TYR A 78 -8.04 -9.35 13.34
C TYR A 78 -8.94 -10.36 14.06
N GLY A 79 -8.39 -11.54 14.37
CA GLY A 79 -9.10 -12.57 15.13
C GLY A 79 -9.12 -12.32 16.64
N ASP A 80 -8.21 -11.48 17.15
CA ASP A 80 -8.20 -11.09 18.57
C ASP A 80 -7.68 -9.67 18.82
N GLN A 81 -7.94 -9.15 20.02
CA GLN A 81 -7.51 -7.81 20.43
C GLN A 81 -5.99 -7.70 20.59
N TYR A 82 -5.30 -8.79 20.88
CA TYR A 82 -3.85 -8.79 21.04
C TYR A 82 -3.19 -8.48 19.69
N THR A 83 -3.56 -9.22 18.65
CA THR A 83 -3.12 -9.05 17.27
C THR A 83 -3.49 -7.66 16.77
N ALA A 84 -4.72 -7.21 17.01
CA ALA A 84 -5.16 -5.86 16.63
C ALA A 84 -4.30 -4.76 17.27
N ARG A 85 -3.89 -4.92 18.54
CA ARG A 85 -3.02 -3.94 19.21
C ARG A 85 -1.58 -3.98 18.70
N GLN A 86 -1.05 -5.18 18.45
CA GLN A 86 0.33 -5.34 18.01
C GLN A 86 0.54 -4.94 16.54
N LEU A 87 -0.42 -5.26 15.67
CA LEU A 87 -0.29 -5.09 14.22
C LEU A 87 -1.19 -3.97 13.66
N GLY A 88 -2.27 -3.61 14.35
CA GLY A 88 -3.26 -2.65 13.85
C GLY A 88 -2.84 -1.20 13.82
N SER A 89 -1.88 -0.78 14.63
CA SER A 89 -1.36 0.61 14.60
C SER A 89 -0.16 0.81 13.69
N ARG A 90 0.42 -0.27 13.15
CA ARG A 90 1.75 -0.21 12.51
C ARG A 90 1.74 0.01 11.01
N LYS A 91 0.61 -0.08 10.32
CA LYS A 91 0.62 0.01 8.85
C LYS A 91 -0.51 0.89 8.32
N GLU A 92 -0.10 2.02 7.76
CA GLU A 92 -0.94 3.02 7.13
C GLU A 92 -0.87 2.87 5.61
N LYS A 93 -1.95 3.23 4.93
CA LYS A 93 -2.01 3.27 3.47
C LYS A 93 -1.92 4.71 3.00
N THR A 94 -1.22 4.93 1.90
CA THR A 94 -1.21 6.21 1.20
C THR A 94 -1.17 6.02 -0.31
N LEU A 95 -1.51 7.08 -1.03
CA LEU A 95 -1.47 7.11 -2.49
C LEU A 95 -0.09 7.61 -2.94
N ALA A 96 0.58 6.82 -3.76
CA ALA A 96 1.74 7.23 -4.54
C ALA A 96 1.34 7.35 -6.01
N LEU A 97 1.61 8.49 -6.63
CA LEU A 97 1.31 8.74 -8.04
C LEU A 97 2.59 9.12 -8.78
N ILE A 98 2.93 8.38 -9.84
CA ILE A 98 3.96 8.77 -10.81
C ILE A 98 3.27 9.54 -11.94
N LYS A 99 3.74 10.76 -12.19
CA LYS A 99 3.22 11.70 -13.18
C LYS A 99 3.76 11.40 -14.59
N PRO A 100 3.17 11.96 -15.66
CA PRO A 100 3.52 11.61 -17.03
C PRO A 100 4.99 11.84 -17.40
N ASP A 101 5.63 12.86 -16.82
CA ASP A 101 7.05 13.19 -17.02
C ASP A 101 8.00 12.08 -16.54
N ALA A 102 7.60 11.31 -15.52
CA ALA A 102 8.43 10.31 -14.89
C ALA A 102 8.04 8.86 -15.20
N VAL A 103 7.03 8.62 -16.05
CA VAL A 103 6.62 7.26 -16.43
C VAL A 103 7.75 6.47 -17.10
N SER A 104 8.58 7.12 -17.92
CA SER A 104 9.75 6.49 -18.54
C SER A 104 10.80 6.02 -17.52
N LYS A 105 10.74 6.56 -16.30
CA LYS A 105 11.62 6.27 -15.15
C LYS A 105 10.90 5.50 -14.03
N ALA A 106 9.72 4.96 -14.31
CA ALA A 106 8.89 4.29 -13.30
C ALA A 106 9.59 3.12 -12.61
N GLY A 107 10.42 2.36 -13.32
CA GLY A 107 11.18 1.24 -12.73
C GLY A 107 12.10 1.69 -11.60
N GLU A 108 12.89 2.75 -11.83
CA GLU A 108 13.81 3.31 -10.84
C GLU A 108 13.05 3.88 -9.62
N ILE A 109 11.91 4.53 -9.87
CA ILE A 109 11.04 5.08 -8.81
C ILE A 109 10.43 3.96 -7.95
N ILE A 110 9.88 2.92 -8.59
CA ILE A 110 9.28 1.77 -7.89
C ILE A 110 10.34 1.04 -7.06
N GLU A 111 11.56 0.88 -7.60
CA GLU A 111 12.66 0.29 -6.86
C GLU A 111 13.00 1.10 -5.60
N MET A 112 13.03 2.44 -5.70
CA MET A 112 13.27 3.31 -4.55
C MET A 112 12.16 3.24 -3.51
N ILE A 113 10.89 3.16 -3.94
CA ILE A 113 9.73 2.96 -3.06
C ILE A 113 9.92 1.67 -2.24
N ASN A 114 10.23 0.56 -2.92
CA ASN A 114 10.44 -0.74 -2.27
C ASN A 114 11.65 -0.72 -1.32
N LYS A 115 12.78 -0.13 -1.75
CA LYS A 115 14.00 -0.01 -0.93
C LYS A 115 13.79 0.83 0.34
N THR A 116 12.82 1.75 0.33
CA THR A 116 12.46 2.56 1.50
C THR A 116 11.51 1.81 2.45
N GLY A 117 11.18 0.53 2.16
CA GLY A 117 10.36 -0.31 3.03
C GLY A 117 8.86 -0.14 2.84
N PHE A 118 8.42 0.47 1.75
CA PHE A 118 7.01 0.46 1.37
C PHE A 118 6.63 -0.86 0.71
N THR A 119 5.44 -1.35 1.03
CA THR A 119 4.79 -2.44 0.30
C THR A 119 3.77 -1.85 -0.68
N ILE A 120 3.91 -2.13 -1.98
CA ILE A 120 2.90 -1.73 -2.98
C ILE A 120 1.76 -2.76 -2.96
N THR A 121 0.57 -2.37 -2.48
CA THR A 121 -0.59 -3.28 -2.36
C THR A 121 -1.48 -3.28 -3.60
N LYS A 122 -1.51 -2.17 -4.35
CA LYS A 122 -2.21 -2.04 -5.64
C LYS A 122 -1.41 -1.15 -6.56
N LEU A 123 -1.44 -1.44 -7.85
CA LEU A 123 -0.81 -0.60 -8.89
C LEU A 123 -1.70 -0.58 -10.13
N LYS A 124 -1.90 0.61 -10.71
CA LYS A 124 -2.63 0.80 -11.97
C LYS A 124 -2.00 1.90 -12.80
N MET A 125 -1.67 1.60 -14.06
CA MET A 125 -1.38 2.62 -15.06
C MET A 125 -2.68 3.03 -15.75
N MET A 126 -2.91 4.34 -15.89
CA MET A 126 -4.12 4.86 -16.52
C MET A 126 -3.92 6.25 -17.14
N MET A 127 -4.80 6.63 -18.06
CA MET A 127 -4.97 8.00 -18.53
C MET A 127 -6.07 8.65 -17.71
N LEU A 128 -5.81 9.84 -17.14
CA LEU A 128 -6.85 10.62 -16.47
C LEU A 128 -7.61 11.46 -17.49
N SER A 129 -8.94 11.42 -17.43
CA SER A 129 -9.77 12.42 -18.08
C SER A 129 -9.62 13.76 -17.36
N ARG A 130 -9.96 14.86 -18.06
CA ARG A 130 -9.96 16.20 -17.46
C ARG A 130 -10.84 16.28 -16.20
N LYS A 131 -11.99 15.60 -16.21
CA LYS A 131 -12.90 15.56 -15.07
C LYS A 131 -12.26 14.85 -13.88
N GLU A 132 -11.72 13.64 -14.08
CA GLU A 132 -11.05 12.88 -13.01
C GLU A 132 -9.86 13.66 -12.43
N ALA A 133 -9.07 14.32 -13.28
CA ALA A 133 -7.95 15.15 -12.84
C ALA A 133 -8.41 16.36 -12.00
N MET A 134 -9.52 17.00 -12.38
CA MET A 134 -10.10 18.13 -11.62
C MET A 134 -10.64 17.67 -10.26
N ASP A 135 -11.37 16.55 -10.25
CA ASP A 135 -11.91 15.96 -9.03
C ASP A 135 -10.77 15.53 -8.08
N PHE A 136 -9.69 14.98 -8.64
CA PHE A 136 -8.49 14.59 -7.91
C PHE A 136 -7.75 15.79 -7.27
N HIS A 137 -7.76 16.95 -7.95
CA HIS A 137 -7.11 18.17 -7.48
C HIS A 137 -8.09 19.22 -6.94
N VAL A 138 -9.21 18.79 -6.38
CA VAL A 138 -10.27 19.67 -5.83
C VAL A 138 -9.73 20.71 -4.83
N ASP A 139 -8.75 20.33 -4.00
CA ASP A 139 -8.16 21.21 -2.99
C ASP A 139 -7.33 22.37 -3.61
N HIS A 140 -7.04 22.28 -4.92
CA HIS A 140 -6.30 23.28 -5.68
C HIS A 140 -7.19 24.17 -6.57
N GLN A 141 -8.52 24.09 -6.46
CA GLN A 141 -9.48 24.82 -7.32
C GLN A 141 -9.22 26.33 -7.44
N SER A 142 -8.71 26.97 -6.38
CA SER A 142 -8.42 28.41 -6.34
C SER A 142 -6.99 28.78 -6.75
N ARG A 143 -6.15 27.79 -7.10
CA ARG A 143 -4.73 28.02 -7.41
C ARG A 143 -4.54 28.43 -8.88
N PRO A 144 -3.74 29.47 -9.16
CA PRO A 144 -3.55 29.97 -10.53
C PRO A 144 -2.90 28.95 -11.48
N PHE A 145 -2.14 27.99 -10.93
CA PHE A 145 -1.47 26.94 -11.71
C PHE A 145 -2.36 25.71 -12.00
N LEU A 146 -3.61 25.65 -11.50
CA LEU A 146 -4.43 24.45 -11.63
C LEU A 146 -4.66 24.06 -13.09
N ASN A 147 -4.99 25.00 -13.97
CA ASN A 147 -5.27 24.69 -15.37
C ASN A 147 -4.06 24.07 -16.07
N GLU A 148 -2.86 24.56 -15.79
CA GLU A 148 -1.62 24.01 -16.32
C GLU A 148 -1.34 22.62 -15.73
N LEU A 149 -1.56 22.43 -14.43
CA LEU A 149 -1.45 21.12 -13.78
C LEU A 149 -2.41 20.09 -14.39
N ILE A 150 -3.68 20.46 -14.61
CA ILE A 150 -4.67 19.57 -15.23
C ILE A 150 -4.25 19.23 -16.66
N GLN A 151 -3.88 20.23 -17.47
CA GLN A 151 -3.42 19.99 -18.83
C GLN A 151 -2.23 19.03 -18.86
N PHE A 152 -1.29 19.21 -17.94
CA PHE A 152 -0.12 18.35 -17.81
C PHE A 152 -0.48 16.93 -17.37
N ILE A 153 -1.25 16.75 -16.29
CA ILE A 153 -1.54 15.41 -15.76
C ILE A 153 -2.41 14.58 -16.72
N THR A 154 -3.19 15.22 -17.58
CA THR A 154 -3.98 14.54 -18.63
C THR A 154 -3.22 14.36 -19.96
N SER A 155 -1.98 14.84 -20.07
CA SER A 155 -1.20 14.78 -21.32
C SER A 155 -0.63 13.40 -21.63
N GLY A 156 -0.59 12.51 -20.64
CA GLY A 156 -0.01 11.18 -20.78
C GLY A 156 -0.43 10.25 -19.63
N PRO A 157 0.05 9.00 -19.63
CA PRO A 157 -0.32 8.04 -18.61
C PRO A 157 0.25 8.46 -17.25
N VAL A 158 -0.44 8.06 -16.20
CA VAL A 158 0.03 8.10 -14.81
C VAL A 158 0.08 6.69 -14.26
N ILE A 159 0.90 6.47 -13.23
CA ILE A 159 0.90 5.21 -12.47
C ILE A 159 0.47 5.53 -11.04
N ALA A 160 -0.73 5.07 -10.67
CA ALA A 160 -1.26 5.19 -9.32
C ALA A 160 -0.98 3.91 -8.54
N MET A 161 -0.53 4.07 -7.29
CA MET A 161 -0.16 2.98 -6.39
C MET A 161 -0.76 3.22 -4.99
N GLU A 162 -1.36 2.17 -4.42
CA GLU A 162 -1.63 2.11 -2.98
C GLU A 162 -0.35 1.54 -2.34
N VAL A 163 0.28 2.32 -1.46
CA VAL A 163 1.49 1.90 -0.75
C VAL A 163 1.23 1.85 0.75
N LEU A 164 1.83 0.86 1.40
CA LEU A 164 1.62 0.52 2.80
C LEU A 164 2.95 0.53 3.55
N ARG A 165 2.98 1.17 4.72
CA ARG A 165 4.12 1.18 5.65
C ARG A 165 3.70 1.69 7.03
N GLU A 166 4.52 1.47 8.03
CA GLU A 166 4.48 2.28 9.26
C GLU A 166 4.76 3.75 8.93
N ASP A 167 3.94 4.66 9.46
CA ASP A 167 3.97 6.09 9.16
C ASP A 167 3.97 6.42 7.66
N ALA A 168 3.22 5.64 6.85
CA ALA A 168 3.30 5.68 5.39
C ALA A 168 3.10 7.08 4.80
N VAL A 169 2.17 7.87 5.34
CA VAL A 169 1.92 9.23 4.85
C VAL A 169 3.14 10.14 5.11
N CYS A 170 3.71 10.08 6.31
CA CYS A 170 4.87 10.87 6.71
C CYS A 170 6.11 10.45 5.92
N GLU A 171 6.37 9.15 5.85
CA GLU A 171 7.52 8.60 5.14
C GLU A 171 7.42 8.83 3.63
N TRP A 172 6.22 8.81 3.05
CA TRP A 172 6.02 9.09 1.63
C TRP A 172 6.33 10.55 1.34
N LYS A 173 5.87 11.49 2.18
CA LYS A 173 6.23 12.91 2.07
C LYS A 173 7.74 13.14 2.18
N ARG A 174 8.40 12.44 3.10
CA ARG A 174 9.87 12.49 3.25
C ARG A 174 10.56 12.02 1.97
N LEU A 175 10.10 10.92 1.38
CA LEU A 175 10.65 10.37 0.15
C LEU A 175 10.37 11.26 -1.08
N LEU A 176 9.21 11.93 -1.13
CA LEU A 176 8.86 12.89 -2.17
C LEU A 176 9.81 14.10 -2.18
N GLY A 177 10.10 14.66 -1.00
CA GLY A 177 10.81 15.94 -0.88
C GLY A 177 9.95 17.16 -1.22
N PRO A 178 10.52 18.38 -1.17
CA PRO A 178 9.83 19.63 -1.49
C PRO A 178 9.11 19.61 -2.85
N ALA A 179 7.92 20.22 -2.94
CA ALA A 179 7.10 20.20 -4.15
C ALA A 179 7.78 20.85 -5.38
N ASN A 180 8.61 21.87 -5.15
CA ASN A 180 9.45 22.46 -6.18
C ASN A 180 10.74 21.64 -6.32
N SER A 181 10.95 21.05 -7.50
CA SER A 181 12.11 20.19 -7.77
C SER A 181 13.47 20.90 -7.62
N GLY A 182 13.51 22.22 -7.86
CA GLY A 182 14.70 23.04 -7.62
C GLY A 182 15.07 23.13 -6.14
N MET A 183 14.08 23.35 -5.26
CA MET A 183 14.27 23.30 -3.80
C MET A 183 14.55 21.88 -3.32
N ALA A 184 13.93 20.87 -3.94
CA ALA A 184 14.19 19.48 -3.58
C ALA A 184 15.66 19.12 -3.80
N ARG A 185 16.27 19.57 -4.90
CA ARG A 185 17.70 19.36 -5.18
C ARG A 185 18.63 19.98 -4.12
N THR A 186 18.22 21.05 -3.44
CA THR A 186 19.02 21.68 -2.38
C THR A 186 18.75 21.06 -1.01
N ASP A 187 17.48 20.87 -0.66
CA ASP A 187 17.05 20.56 0.71
C ASP A 187 16.96 19.06 0.97
N ALA A 188 16.72 18.26 -0.07
CA ALA A 188 16.56 16.81 -0.02
C ALA A 188 17.05 16.17 -1.34
N PRO A 189 18.37 16.19 -1.62
CA PRO A 189 18.94 15.82 -2.93
C PRO A 189 18.65 14.36 -3.34
N GLU A 190 18.45 13.47 -2.37
CA GLU A 190 18.11 12.05 -2.59
C GLU A 190 16.59 11.80 -2.75
N SER A 191 15.76 12.85 -2.70
CA SER A 191 14.31 12.71 -2.83
C SER A 191 13.88 12.46 -4.28
N LEU A 192 12.71 11.83 -4.45
CA LEU A 192 12.15 11.54 -5.77
C LEU A 192 11.99 12.81 -6.62
N ARG A 193 11.55 13.93 -6.03
CA ARG A 193 11.39 15.20 -6.76
C ARG A 193 12.72 15.84 -7.14
N ALA A 194 13.78 15.62 -6.34
CA ALA A 194 15.12 16.09 -6.68
C ALA A 194 15.71 15.32 -7.87
N LEU A 195 15.55 13.99 -7.85
CA LEU A 195 16.14 13.06 -8.81
C LEU A 195 15.40 13.03 -10.16
N PHE A 196 14.06 13.08 -10.13
CA PHE A 196 13.24 12.88 -11.33
C PHE A 196 12.42 14.11 -11.74
N GLY A 197 12.30 15.11 -10.86
CA GLY A 197 11.50 16.31 -11.09
C GLY A 197 12.24 17.42 -11.85
N THR A 198 11.51 18.13 -12.70
CA THR A 198 12.01 19.26 -13.49
C THR A 198 11.69 20.60 -12.82
N ASP A 199 10.40 20.84 -12.52
CA ASP A 199 9.87 22.11 -12.02
C ASP A 199 8.83 21.90 -10.90
N GLY A 200 7.96 22.87 -10.62
CA GLY A 200 6.92 22.76 -9.58
C GLY A 200 5.68 21.96 -10.00
N ILE A 201 5.38 21.88 -11.30
CA ILE A 201 4.24 21.14 -11.87
C ILE A 201 4.71 19.75 -12.32
N ARG A 202 5.81 19.71 -13.07
CA ARG A 202 6.54 18.51 -13.54
C ARG A 202 7.56 18.08 -12.49
N ASN A 203 7.05 17.62 -11.36
CA ASN A 203 7.85 17.17 -10.23
C ASN A 203 7.85 15.64 -10.08
N ALA A 204 7.63 14.89 -11.18
CA ALA A 204 7.66 13.42 -11.25
C ALA A 204 6.61 12.65 -10.43
N VAL A 205 6.34 13.04 -9.19
CA VAL A 205 5.59 12.24 -8.22
C VAL A 205 4.68 13.10 -7.33
N HIS A 206 3.56 12.50 -6.93
CA HIS A 206 2.57 13.11 -6.06
C HIS A 206 2.12 12.15 -4.96
N GLY A 207 1.66 12.73 -3.86
CA GLY A 207 1.08 12.04 -2.72
C GLY A 207 0.18 12.99 -1.92
N PRO A 208 -0.70 12.44 -1.09
CA PRO A 208 -1.65 13.20 -0.30
C PRO A 208 -0.96 14.00 0.81
N ASP A 209 -1.53 15.16 1.13
CA ASP A 209 -0.99 16.07 2.15
C ASP A 209 -1.46 15.74 3.57
N SER A 210 -2.34 14.75 3.75
CA SER A 210 -2.82 14.32 5.07
C SER A 210 -3.40 12.92 5.03
N PHE A 211 -3.59 12.33 6.21
CA PHE A 211 -4.34 11.09 6.39
C PHE A 211 -5.73 11.12 5.76
N ALA A 212 -6.46 12.23 5.94
CA ALA A 212 -7.80 12.38 5.40
C ALA A 212 -7.79 12.43 3.86
N SER A 213 -6.76 13.04 3.26
CA SER A 213 -6.58 13.05 1.81
C SER A 213 -6.12 11.69 1.28
N ALA A 214 -5.36 10.91 2.05
CA ALA A 214 -4.92 9.57 1.68
C ALA A 214 -6.07 8.54 1.70
N ALA A 215 -7.06 8.72 2.58
CA ALA A 215 -8.20 7.83 2.74
C ALA A 215 -9.36 8.07 1.77
N ARG A 216 -9.37 9.23 1.09
CA ARG A 216 -10.39 9.63 0.12
C ARG A 216 -10.09 9.04 -1.26
#